data_AF-A0A7S2SND0-F1
#
_entry.id   AF-A0A7S2SND0-F1
#
_cell.length_a   1.000
_cell.length_b   1.000
_cell.length_c   1.000
_cell.angle_alpha   90.00
_cell.angle_beta   90.00
_cell.angle_gamma   90.00
#
_symmetry.space_group_name_H-M   'P 1'
#
loop_
_entity.id
_entity.type
_entity.pdbx_description
1 polymer ?
#
loop_
_entity_poly.entity_id
_entity_poly.type
_entity_poly.pdbx_seq_one_letter_code
_entity_poly.pdbx_strand_id
1 'polypeptide(L)'
;TGDIFETIAHMRKASPFGGFELMDRPSDEYYRELPNRLGDSLSPSQYKEVERLGILADKDDQEGVLLQIFTKPVGDRPTLFLEIIQRLGCIEDGKQLPACGGFGRGNFRELFKSIEDYERSIGV
;
A
#
# COMPACT_ATOMS: atom_id res chain seq x y z
N THR A 1 -3.44 0.81 10.59
CA THR A 1 -4.15 -0.41 11.05
C THR A 1 -3.16 -1.37 11.68
N GLY A 2 -3.62 -2.31 12.52
CA GLY A 2 -2.78 -3.37 13.10
C GLY A 2 -2.68 -4.63 12.22
N ASP A 3 -3.61 -4.79 11.27
CA ASP A 3 -3.60 -5.84 10.25
C ASP A 3 -4.18 -5.28 8.94
N ILE A 4 -3.29 -4.90 8.02
CA ILE A 4 -3.65 -4.34 6.72
C ILE A 4 -4.22 -5.41 5.78
N PHE A 5 -3.81 -6.67 5.91
CA PHE A 5 -4.30 -7.74 5.05
C PHE A 5 -5.79 -7.97 5.27
N GLU A 6 -6.19 -8.09 6.53
CA GLU A 6 -7.60 -8.21 6.91
C GLU A 6 -8.38 -6.93 6.54
N THR A 7 -7.83 -5.76 6.87
CA THR A 7 -8.47 -4.46 6.58
C THR A 7 -8.79 -4.32 5.09
N ILE A 8 -7.81 -4.58 4.23
CA ILE A 8 -7.96 -4.42 2.77
C ILE A 8 -8.83 -5.52 2.18
N ALA A 9 -8.76 -6.74 2.69
CA ALA A 9 -9.68 -7.79 2.28
C ALA A 9 -11.15 -7.41 2.57
N HIS A 10 -11.43 -6.80 3.73
CA HIS A 10 -12.77 -6.30 4.06
C HIS A 10 -13.18 -5.11 3.20
N MET A 11 -12.29 -4.13 2.99
CA MET A 11 -12.58 -3.00 2.12
C MET A 11 -12.92 -3.43 0.69
N ARG A 12 -12.12 -4.33 0.08
CA ARG A 12 -12.39 -4.85 -1.27
C ARG A 12 -13.73 -5.60 -1.37
N LYS A 13 -14.13 -6.34 -0.32
CA LYS A 13 -15.44 -7.00 -0.27
C LYS A 13 -16.59 -5.99 -0.20
N ALA A 14 -16.38 -4.84 0.44
CA ALA A 14 -17.39 -3.80 0.59
C ALA A 14 -17.50 -2.87 -0.64
N SER A 15 -16.45 -2.74 -1.46
CA SER A 15 -16.43 -1.82 -2.61
C SER A 15 -17.65 -1.95 -3.55
N PRO A 16 -18.11 -3.16 -3.95
CA PRO A 16 -19.28 -3.29 -4.82
C PRO A 16 -20.62 -2.87 -4.17
N PHE A 17 -20.63 -2.67 -2.86
CA PHE A 17 -21.82 -2.36 -2.06
C PHE A 17 -21.77 -0.94 -1.47
N GLY A 18 -21.03 -0.03 -2.12
CA GLY A 18 -20.91 1.37 -1.70
C GLY A 18 -19.75 1.64 -0.73
N GLY A 19 -18.83 0.68 -0.56
CA GLY A 19 -17.55 0.92 0.11
C GLY A 19 -16.57 1.70 -0.78
N PHE A 20 -15.41 2.06 -0.23
CA PHE A 20 -14.37 2.74 -0.99
C PHE A 20 -13.75 1.83 -2.06
N GLU A 21 -13.54 2.36 -3.26
CA GLU A 21 -12.72 1.71 -4.28
C GLU A 21 -11.23 1.92 -3.99
N LEU A 22 -10.45 0.86 -4.18
CA LEU A 22 -8.99 0.90 -4.05
C LEU A 22 -8.36 1.05 -5.42
N MET A 23 -7.18 1.68 -5.46
CA MET A 23 -6.38 1.77 -6.67
C MET A 23 -6.04 0.38 -7.20
N ASP A 24 -5.80 0.33 -8.52
CA ASP A 24 -5.41 -0.91 -9.20
C ASP A 24 -4.05 -1.39 -8.71
N ARG A 25 -3.83 -2.70 -8.79
CA ARG A 25 -2.56 -3.26 -8.39
C ARG A 25 -1.45 -2.86 -9.37
N PRO A 26 -0.21 -2.65 -8.89
CA PRO A 26 1.00 -2.55 -9.70
C PRO A 26 1.23 -3.75 -10.62
N SER A 27 2.25 -3.62 -11.48
CA SER A 27 2.70 -4.68 -12.38
C SER A 27 3.20 -5.92 -11.63
N ASP A 28 3.16 -7.08 -12.31
CA ASP A 28 3.77 -8.33 -11.78
C ASP A 28 5.27 -8.19 -11.54
N GLU A 29 5.94 -7.32 -12.30
CA GLU A 29 7.36 -7.01 -12.12
C GLU A 29 7.63 -6.35 -10.76
N TYR A 30 6.78 -5.41 -10.34
CA TYR A 30 6.89 -4.78 -9.01
C TYR A 30 6.91 -5.83 -7.89
N TYR A 31 5.98 -6.80 -7.94
CA TYR A 31 5.89 -7.85 -6.93
C TYR A 31 7.02 -8.88 -7.02
N ARG A 32 7.53 -9.18 -8.22
CA ARG A 32 8.71 -10.04 -8.39
C ARG A 32 9.98 -9.40 -7.83
N GLU A 33 10.10 -8.08 -7.88
CA GLU A 33 11.25 -7.35 -7.34
C GLU A 33 11.14 -7.05 -5.83
N LEU A 34 9.93 -7.10 -5.27
CA LEU A 34 9.68 -6.80 -3.84
C LEU A 34 10.61 -7.56 -2.88
N PRO A 35 10.83 -8.88 -3.04
CA PRO A 35 11.72 -9.63 -2.15
C PRO A 35 13.17 -9.14 -2.20
N ASN A 36 13.65 -8.62 -3.34
CA ASN A 36 14.99 -8.04 -3.44
C ASN A 36 15.10 -6.72 -2.65
N ARG A 37 14.00 -5.97 -2.53
CA ARG A 37 13.94 -4.70 -1.80
C ARG A 37 13.74 -4.89 -0.30
N LEU A 38 12.87 -5.83 0.08
CA LEU A 38 12.44 -6.01 1.47
C LEU A 38 13.16 -7.17 2.18
N GLY A 39 13.79 -8.09 1.45
CA GLY A 39 14.47 -9.26 2.02
C GLY A 39 13.52 -10.13 2.85
N ASP A 40 13.96 -10.52 4.04
CA ASP A 40 13.19 -11.38 4.95
C ASP A 40 12.22 -10.61 5.87
N SER A 41 11.98 -9.31 5.58
CA SER A 41 11.11 -8.48 6.42
C SER A 41 9.63 -8.88 6.35
N LEU A 42 9.25 -9.67 5.35
CA LEU A 42 7.94 -10.30 5.20
C LEU A 42 8.12 -11.80 4.97
N SER A 43 7.21 -12.62 5.50
CA SER A 43 7.18 -14.05 5.19
C SER A 43 6.78 -14.30 3.72
N PRO A 44 7.10 -15.46 3.13
CA PRO A 44 6.66 -15.83 1.78
C PRO A 44 5.14 -15.77 1.61
N SER A 45 4.37 -16.04 2.67
CA SER A 45 2.90 -15.93 2.65
C SER A 45 2.42 -14.48 2.59
N GLN A 46 3.09 -13.57 3.31
CA GLN A 46 2.77 -12.15 3.31
C GLN A 46 3.12 -11.50 1.98
N TYR A 47 4.22 -11.87 1.33
CA TYR A 47 4.51 -11.40 -0.03
C TYR A 47 3.39 -11.73 -1.02
N LYS A 48 2.85 -12.96 -0.96
CA LYS A 48 1.70 -13.36 -1.79
C LYS A 48 0.45 -12.55 -1.47
N GLU A 49 0.19 -12.26 -0.20
CA GLU A 49 -0.96 -11.44 0.19
C GLU A 49 -0.81 -9.98 -0.24
N VAL A 50 0.40 -9.43 -0.15
CA VAL A 50 0.72 -8.08 -0.65
C VAL A 50 0.41 -7.98 -2.14
N GLU A 51 0.84 -8.96 -2.95
CA GLU A 51 0.52 -9.05 -4.38
C GLU A 51 -0.98 -9.22 -4.63
N ARG A 52 -1.61 -10.20 -3.97
CA ARG A 52 -3.03 -10.53 -4.15
C ARG A 52 -3.95 -9.34 -3.84
N LEU A 53 -3.60 -8.55 -2.83
CA LEU A 53 -4.40 -7.41 -2.39
C LEU A 53 -4.01 -6.09 -3.05
N GLY A 54 -3.00 -6.05 -3.90
CA GLY A 54 -2.56 -4.82 -4.56
C GLY A 54 -1.87 -3.85 -3.59
N ILE A 55 -1.27 -4.35 -2.51
CA ILE A 55 -0.59 -3.52 -1.50
C ILE A 55 0.79 -3.13 -2.01
N LEU A 56 1.22 -1.91 -1.69
CA LEU A 56 2.57 -1.42 -1.92
C LEU A 56 3.40 -1.61 -0.66
N ALA A 57 4.68 -1.91 -0.81
CA ALA A 57 5.60 -2.08 0.30
C ALA A 57 6.90 -1.33 0.08
N ASP A 58 7.39 -0.67 1.13
CA ASP A 58 8.70 -0.02 1.15
C ASP A 58 9.44 -0.37 2.43
N LYS A 59 10.77 -0.35 2.37
CA LYS A 59 11.65 -0.54 3.53
C LYS A 59 12.56 0.67 3.66
N ASP A 60 12.72 1.19 4.87
CA ASP A 60 13.67 2.26 5.15
C ASP A 60 15.02 1.72 5.67
N ASP A 61 15.99 2.64 5.78
CA ASP A 61 17.34 2.35 6.27
C ASP A 61 17.38 1.98 7.76
N GLN A 62 16.25 2.10 8.48
CA GLN A 62 16.11 1.79 9.91
C GLN A 62 15.41 0.45 10.15
N GLU A 63 15.41 -0.42 9.14
CA GLU A 63 14.78 -1.76 9.16
C GLU A 63 13.25 -1.73 9.32
N GLY A 64 12.62 -0.55 9.19
CA GLY A 64 11.17 -0.40 9.21
C GLY A 64 10.55 -0.75 7.86
N VAL A 65 9.41 -1.44 7.88
CA VAL A 65 8.62 -1.70 6.67
C VAL A 65 7.33 -0.92 6.72
N LEU A 66 7.01 -0.26 5.61
CA LEU A 66 5.75 0.42 5.37
C LEU A 66 4.93 -0.34 4.33
N LEU A 67 3.80 -0.88 4.75
CA LEU A 67 2.75 -1.39 3.88
C LEU A 67 1.73 -0.28 3.66
N GLN A 68 1.36 -0.01 2.41
CA GLN A 68 0.42 1.06 2.07
C GLN A 68 -0.46 0.70 0.88
N ILE A 69 -1.65 1.30 0.82
CA ILE A 69 -2.51 1.26 -0.37
C ILE A 69 -3.41 2.51 -0.37
N PHE A 70 -3.76 2.95 -1.56
CA PHE A 70 -4.55 4.16 -1.76
C PHE A 70 -5.96 3.80 -2.25
N THR A 71 -6.94 4.59 -1.80
CA THR A 71 -8.25 4.58 -2.42
C THR A 71 -8.20 5.35 -3.74
N LYS A 72 -9.13 5.06 -4.64
CA LYS A 72 -9.55 6.04 -5.66
C LYS A 72 -10.13 7.30 -4.97
N PRO A 73 -10.37 8.40 -5.70
CA PRO A 73 -11.05 9.55 -5.12
C PRO A 73 -12.35 9.16 -4.41
N VAL A 74 -12.51 9.61 -3.16
CA VAL A 74 -13.63 9.21 -2.31
C VAL A 74 -14.90 10.03 -2.51
N GLY A 75 -14.84 11.04 -3.36
CA GLY A 75 -15.97 11.86 -3.77
C GLY A 75 -15.96 12.12 -5.27
N ASP A 76 -16.93 12.89 -5.73
CA ASP A 76 -17.16 13.11 -7.17
C ASP A 76 -16.02 13.82 -7.90
N ARG A 77 -15.14 14.49 -7.16
CA ARG A 77 -13.99 15.21 -7.70
C ARG A 77 -12.70 14.47 -7.37
N PRO A 78 -11.72 14.44 -8.29
CA PRO A 78 -10.42 13.80 -8.08
C PRO A 78 -9.51 14.64 -7.17
N THR A 79 -9.95 14.90 -5.92
CA THR A 79 -9.26 15.81 -5.00
C THR A 79 -8.87 15.17 -3.69
N LEU A 80 -9.68 14.24 -3.17
CA LEU A 80 -9.44 13.57 -1.91
C LEU A 80 -9.39 12.07 -2.12
N PHE A 81 -8.29 11.47 -1.69
CA PHE A 81 -8.12 10.03 -1.55
C PHE A 81 -7.63 9.72 -0.13
N LEU A 82 -7.76 8.47 0.28
CA LEU A 82 -7.29 7.99 1.57
C LEU A 82 -6.11 7.05 1.36
N GLU A 83 -5.14 7.13 2.25
CA GLU A 83 -4.04 6.19 2.35
C GLU A 83 -4.24 5.31 3.58
N ILE A 84 -4.19 3.99 3.38
CA ILE A 84 -4.27 3.01 4.44
C ILE A 84 -2.89 2.42 4.62
N ILE A 85 -2.33 2.56 5.82
CA ILE A 85 -0.97 2.10 6.13
C ILE A 85 -0.90 1.14 7.32
N GLN A 86 0.12 0.29 7.30
CA GLN A 86 0.65 -0.45 8.44
C GLN A 86 2.16 -0.35 8.45
N ARG A 87 2.73 -0.09 9.64
CA ARG A 87 4.17 -0.02 9.86
C ARG A 87 4.61 -1.26 10.64
N LEU A 88 5.71 -1.88 10.23
CA LEU A 88 6.30 -3.04 10.89
C LEU A 88 7.73 -2.70 11.30
N GLY A 89 8.16 -3.16 12.48
CA GLY A 89 9.50 -2.90 13.01
C GLY A 89 9.60 -1.62 13.85
N CYS A 90 10.84 -1.14 14.03
CA CYS A 90 11.25 0.00 14.84
C CYS A 90 10.61 0.04 16.24
N ILE A 91 10.73 -1.08 16.98
CA ILE A 91 10.20 -1.19 18.34
C ILE A 91 11.28 -0.80 19.33
N GLU A 92 11.04 0.25 20.11
CA GLU A 92 11.88 0.70 21.21
C GLU A 92 11.02 0.79 22.47
N ASP A 93 11.48 0.19 23.57
CA ASP A 93 10.73 0.10 24.84
C ASP A 93 9.28 -0.41 24.69
N GLY A 94 9.09 -1.39 23.80
CA GLY A 94 7.78 -1.98 23.50
C GLY A 94 6.82 -1.06 22.73
N LYS A 95 7.30 0.08 22.23
CA LYS A 95 6.53 1.02 21.41
C LYS A 95 7.12 1.15 20.03
N GLN A 96 6.26 1.23 19.02
CA GLN A 96 6.70 1.53 17.67
C GLN A 96 7.06 3.02 17.56
N LEU A 97 8.26 3.28 17.04
CA LEU A 97 8.73 4.64 16.79
C LEU A 97 7.86 5.31 15.71
N PRO A 98 7.59 6.63 15.84
CA PRO A 98 6.85 7.37 14.83
C PRO A 98 7.62 7.35 13.49
N ALA A 99 6.87 7.28 12.39
CA ALA A 99 7.41 7.24 11.02
C ALA A 99 8.32 6.04 10.67
N CYS A 100 8.28 4.94 11.44
CA CYS A 100 8.96 3.68 11.13
C CYS A 100 8.62 3.15 9.72
N GLY A 101 9.62 2.92 8.86
CA GLY A 101 9.43 2.55 7.44
C GLY A 101 9.29 3.76 6.51
N GLY A 102 9.55 4.97 7.01
CA GLY A 102 9.51 6.22 6.24
C GLY A 102 8.12 6.60 5.73
N PHE A 103 8.07 7.25 4.58
CA PHE A 103 6.83 7.74 3.95
C PHE A 103 6.62 7.15 2.55
N GLY A 104 7.25 6.02 2.25
CA GLY A 104 7.05 5.33 0.97
C GLY A 104 7.67 6.04 -0.22
N ARG A 105 8.87 6.63 -0.05
CA ARG A 105 9.56 7.33 -1.15
C ARG A 105 9.75 6.43 -2.37
N GLY A 106 9.94 5.13 -2.20
CA GLY A 106 10.01 4.17 -3.31
C GLY A 106 8.66 3.91 -3.97
N ASN A 107 7.57 4.01 -3.21
CA ASN A 107 6.21 3.77 -3.69
C ASN A 107 5.58 4.98 -4.39
N PHE A 108 6.09 6.19 -4.16
CA PHE A 108 5.58 7.43 -4.77
C PHE A 108 5.53 7.37 -6.30
N ARG A 109 6.51 6.74 -6.96
CA ARG A 109 6.47 6.57 -8.43
C ARG A 109 5.27 5.74 -8.87
N GLU A 110 4.96 4.66 -8.16
CA GLU A 110 3.86 3.77 -8.52
C GLU A 110 2.50 4.41 -8.18
N LEU A 111 2.44 5.19 -7.09
CA LEU A 111 1.29 6.04 -6.76
C LEU A 111 1.01 7.05 -7.88
N PHE A 112 2.01 7.83 -8.30
CA PHE A 112 1.81 8.83 -9.36
C PHE A 112 1.41 8.19 -10.68
N LYS A 113 2.05 7.07 -11.04
CA LYS A 113 1.65 6.31 -12.23
C LYS A 113 0.19 5.85 -12.16
N SER A 114 -0.25 5.33 -11.02
CA SER A 114 -1.64 4.90 -10.82
C SER A 114 -2.63 6.07 -10.90
N ILE A 115 -2.25 7.24 -10.38
CA ILE A 115 -3.06 8.46 -10.46
C ILE A 115 -3.12 8.97 -11.91
N GLU A 116 -1.99 9.08 -12.61
CA GLU A 116 -1.93 9.51 -14.01
C GLU A 116 -2.73 8.58 -14.93
N ASP A 117 -2.64 7.26 -14.71
CA ASP A 117 -3.42 6.27 -15.46
C ASP A 117 -4.92 6.44 -15.19
N TYR A 118 -5.31 6.73 -13.94
CA TYR A 118 -6.69 7.03 -13.58
C TYR A 118 -7.19 8.33 -14.24
N GLU A 119 -6.43 9.42 -14.16
CA GLU A 119 -6.79 10.71 -14.79
C GLU A 119 -6.95 10.56 -16.31
N ARG A 120 -6.03 9.84 -16.96
CA ARG A 120 -6.13 9.52 -18.38
C ARG A 120 -7.39 8.70 -18.70
N SER A 121 -7.77 7.76 -17.83
CA SER A 121 -8.96 6.92 -18.04
C SER A 121 -10.28 7.71 -18.00
N ILE A 122 -10.30 8.83 -17.25
CA ILE A 122 -11.47 9.72 -17.14
C ILE A 122 -11.41 10.92 -18.10
N GLY A 123 -10.41 10.97 -18.98
CA GLY A 123 -10.28 11.95 -20.05
C GLY A 123 -9.87 13.35 -19.59
N VAL A 124 -9.13 13.44 -18.48
CA VAL A 124 -8.48 14.68 -18.00
C VAL A 124 -7.01 14.69 -18.40
#